data_AF-K7L514-F1
#
_entry.id   AF-K7L514-F1
#
_cell.length_a   1.000
_cell.length_b   1.000
_cell.length_c   1.000
_cell.angle_alpha   90.00
_cell.angle_beta   90.00
_cell.angle_gamma   90.00
#
_symmetry.space_group_name_H-M   'P 1'
#
loop_
_entity.id
_entity.type
_entity.pdbx_description
1 polymer ?
#
loop_
_entity_poly.entity_id
_entity_poly.type
_entity_poly.pdbx_seq_one_letter_code
_entity_poly.pdbx_strand_id
1 'polypeptide(L)' 'MYNYRGMFSTDSYSTVRGVDKLIPVDVYLPGCPPKPEAIIDAITKLRKKISREIYENQMSSQREKSFY' A
#
# COMPACT_ATOMS: atom_id res chain seq x y z
N MET A 1 11.77 0.84 4.82
CA MET A 1 13.15 1.07 4.31
C MET A 1 13.54 0.18 3.11
N TYR A 2 12.70 -0.76 2.64
CA TYR A 2 13.08 -1.76 1.62
C TYR A 2 12.85 -1.36 0.15
N ASN A 3 12.18 -0.24 -0.15
CA ASN A 3 11.81 0.13 -1.53
C ASN A 3 12.90 0.92 -2.29
N TYR A 4 13.92 1.41 -1.60
CA TYR A 4 14.92 2.34 -2.14
C TYR A 4 16.22 1.64 -2.60
N ARG A 5 16.18 0.33 -2.83
CA ARG A 5 17.37 -0.49 -3.19
C ARG A 5 17.32 -1.11 -4.59
N GLY A 6 16.49 -0.56 -5.48
CA GLY A 6 16.49 -0.93 -6.89
C GLY A 6 17.75 -0.44 -7.63
N MET A 7 18.03 -1.02 -8.80
CA MET A 7 19.22 -0.71 -9.62
C MET A 7 19.35 0.78 -9.98
N PHE A 8 18.25 1.52 -10.01
CA PHE A 8 18.22 2.95 -10.36
C PHE A 8 18.23 3.88 -9.13
N SER A 9 18.54 3.37 -7.94
CA SER A 9 18.43 4.18 -6.72
C SER A 9 19.63 5.10 -6.49
N THR A 10 20.78 4.80 -7.10
CA THR A 10 22.05 5.46 -6.74
C THR A 10 22.55 6.52 -7.71
N ASP A 11 22.13 6.58 -8.99
CA ASP A 11 22.74 7.54 -9.94
C ASP A 11 21.86 8.06 -11.09
N SER A 12 20.52 7.96 -10.99
CA SER A 12 19.63 8.52 -12.01
C SER A 12 18.95 9.81 -11.55
N TYR A 13 19.26 10.91 -12.23
CA TYR A 13 18.70 12.26 -12.01
C TYR A 13 17.22 12.36 -12.37
N SER A 14 16.72 11.48 -13.24
CA SER A 14 15.35 11.49 -13.75
C SER A 14 14.40 10.52 -13.04
N THR A 15 14.87 9.73 -12.07
CA THR A 15 14.05 8.70 -11.42
C THR A 15 13.66 9.11 -10.00
N VAL A 16 12.36 9.09 -9.70
CA VAL A 16 11.89 9.30 -8.33
C VAL A 16 12.28 8.11 -7.47
N ARG A 17 13.05 8.36 -6.41
CA ARG A 17 13.42 7.33 -5.42
C ARG A 17 12.18 6.97 -4.61
N GLY A 18 11.47 5.93 -5.04
CA GLY A 18 10.28 5.36 -4.40
C GLY A 18 8.97 6.08 -4.76
N VAL A 19 7.93 5.30 -5.07
CA VAL A 19 6.60 5.82 -5.45
C VAL A 19 5.83 6.44 -4.27
N ASP A 20 6.22 6.11 -3.03
CA ASP A 20 5.65 6.61 -1.77
C ASP A 20 5.65 8.14 -1.66
N LYS A 21 6.58 8.80 -2.34
CA LYS A 21 6.75 10.25 -2.27
C LYS A 21 5.72 11.01 -3.09
N LEU A 22 5.09 10.36 -4.07
CA LEU A 22 4.06 10.96 -4.90
C LEU A 22 2.66 10.54 -4.45
N ILE A 23 2.49 9.26 -4.16
CA ILE A 23 1.20 8.68 -3.80
C ILE A 23 1.35 7.80 -2.57
N PRO A 24 0.37 7.83 -1.66
CA PRO A 24 0.36 6.92 -0.52
C PRO A 24 0.19 5.49 -1.03
N VAL A 25 1.07 4.59 -0.60
CA VAL A 25 1.02 3.19 -1.00
C VAL A 25 0.43 2.34 0.11
N ASP A 26 -0.55 1.50 -0.23
CA ASP A 26 -1.21 0.62 0.74
C ASP A 26 -0.39 -0.61 1.12
N VAL A 27 0.26 -1.24 0.14
CA VAL A 27 0.98 -2.50 0.32
C VAL A 27 2.23 -2.48 -0.56
N TYR A 28 3.38 -2.80 0.06
CA TYR A 28 4.65 -2.94 -0.63
C TYR A 28 5.00 -4.40 -0.89
N LEU A 29 5.39 -4.70 -2.13
CA LEU A 29 5.88 -6.03 -2.53
C LEU A 29 7.35 -5.95 -2.97
N PRO A 30 8.30 -6.50 -2.19
CA PRO A 30 9.70 -6.54 -2.60
C PRO A 30 9.92 -7.65 -3.64
N GLY A 31 10.64 -7.32 -4.71
CA GLY A 31 11.07 -8.28 -5.73
C GLY A 31 11.53 -7.60 -7.00
N CYS A 32 12.52 -8.20 -7.68
CA CYS A 32 13.02 -7.71 -8.96
C CYS A 32 13.25 -8.89 -9.92
N PRO A 33 12.23 -9.30 -10.69
CA PRO A 33 10.80 -9.04 -10.51
C PRO A 33 10.20 -9.91 -9.39
N PRO A 34 9.10 -9.51 -8.75
CA PRO A 34 8.44 -10.33 -7.74
C PRO A 34 7.89 -11.61 -8.36
N LYS A 35 7.92 -12.70 -7.59
CA LYS A 35 7.33 -13.97 -8.01
C LYS A 35 5.80 -13.85 -8.12
N PRO A 36 5.13 -14.56 -9.04
CA PRO A 36 3.69 -14.50 -9.22
C PRO A 36 2.91 -14.79 -7.92
N GLU A 37 3.38 -15.73 -7.10
CA GLU A 37 2.75 -16.08 -5.83
C GLU A 37 2.74 -14.90 -4.84
N ALA A 38 3.80 -14.09 -4.87
CA ALA A 38 3.93 -12.92 -4.01
C ALA A 38 2.94 -11.82 -4.40
N ILE A 39 2.60 -11.70 -5.69
CA ILE A 39 1.57 -10.77 -6.18
C ILE A 39 0.19 -11.18 -5.67
N ILE A 40 -0.14 -12.48 -5.73
CA ILE A 40 -1.43 -13.00 -5.24
C ILE A 40 -1.57 -12.76 -3.73
N ASP A 41 -0.50 -12.96 -2.96
CA ASP A 41 -0.48 -12.66 -1.52
C ASP A 41 -0.70 -11.17 -1.25
N ALA A 42 -0.05 -10.28 -2.02
CA ALA A 42 -0.24 -8.83 -1.90
C ALA A 42 -1.70 -8.42 -2.13
N ILE A 43 -2.35 -8.97 -3.15
CA ILE A 43 -3.76 -8.71 -3.45
C ILE A 43 -4.66 -9.22 -2.31
N THR A 44 -4.34 -10.39 -1.76
CA THR A 44 -5.10 -10.97 -0.65
C THR A 44 -4.98 -10.11 0.61
N LYS A 45 -3.78 -9.58 0.91
CA LYS A 45 -3.56 -8.62 2.01
C LYS A 45 -4.33 -7.32 1.77
N LEU A 46 -4.33 -6.80 0.54
CA LEU A 46 -5.07 -5.58 0.19
C LEU A 46 -6.58 -5.77 0.43
N ARG A 47 -7.15 -6.89 -0.01
CA ARG A 47 -8.56 -7.23 0.25
C ARG A 47 -8.89 -7.23 1.74
N LYS A 48 -8.04 -7.84 2.57
CA LYS A 48 -8.23 -7.89 4.04
C LYS A 48 -8.19 -6.49 4.67
N LYS A 49 -7.33 -5.59 4.17
CA LYS A 49 -7.24 -4.21 4.65
C LYS A 49 -8.53 -3.45 4.35
N ILE A 50 -9.02 -3.52 3.11
CA ILE A 50 -10.27 -2.88 2.70
C ILE A 50 -11.46 -3.38 3.52
N SER A 51 -11.57 -4.70 3.72
CA SER A 51 -12.65 -5.25 4.54
C SER A 51 -12.66 -4.66 5.95
N ARG A 52 -11.51 -4.54 6.60
CA ARG A 52 -11.40 -3.94 7.95
C ARG A 52 -11.83 -2.47 7.96
N GLU A 53 -11.37 -1.71 6.96
CA GLU A 53 -11.65 -0.29 6.84
C GLU A 53 -13.15 0.00 6.64
N ILE A 54 -13.86 -0.87 5.91
CA ILE A 54 -15.32 -0.78 5.76
C ILE A 54 -16.03 -0.96 7.12
N TYR A 55 -15.64 -1.94 7.93
CA TYR A 55 -16.24 -2.14 9.25
C TYR A 55 -16.00 -0.95 10.18
N GLU A 56 -14.77 -0.44 10.21
CA GLU A 56 -14.41 0.72 11.03
C GLU A 56 -15.19 1.98 10.62
N ASN A 57 -15.32 2.22 9.30
CA ASN A 57 -16.08 3.33 8.75
C ASN A 57 -17.59 3.24 9.02
N GLN A 58 -18.14 2.02 9.09
CA GLN A 58 -19.55 1.83 9.48
C GLN A 58 -19.78 2.19 10.94
N MET A 59 -18.87 1.82 11.83
CA MET A 59 -18.97 2.14 13.26
C MET A 59 -18.76 3.63 13.56
N SER A 60 -17.88 4.32 12.82
CA SER A 60 -17.73 5.78 12.95
C SER A 60 -18.98 6.50 12.43
N SER A 61 -19.51 6.10 11.28
CA SER A 61 -20.74 6.69 10.70
C SER A 61 -21.95 6.50 11.62
N GLN A 62 -22.08 5.36 12.30
CA GLN A 62 -23.16 5.14 13.28
C GLN A 62 -23.00 6.02 14.53
N ARG A 63 -21.77 6.22 15.01
CA ARG A 63 -21.53 7.10 16.16
C ARG A 63 -21.86 8.56 15.83
N GLU A 64 -21.47 9.04 14.66
CA GLU A 64 -21.79 10.41 14.24
C GLU A 64 -23.30 10.61 14.06
N LYS A 65 -24.01 9.63 13.49
CA LYS A 65 -25.48 9.67 13.36
C LYS A 65 -26.24 9.57 14.68
N SER A 66 -25.62 9.08 15.75
CA SER A 66 -26.26 9.05 17.08
C SER A 66 -26.07 10.36 17.84
N PHE A 67 -25.20 11.26 17.37
CA PHE A 67 -24.93 12.55 17.99
C PHE A 67 -25.76 13.69 17.37
N TYR A 68 -26.25 13.50 16.14
CA TYR A 68 -27.22 14.37 15.46
C TYR A 68 -28.63 13.80 15.59
#